data_AF-A0A847VDQ9-F1
#
_entry.id   AF-A0A847VDQ9-F1
#
_cell.length_a   1.000
_cell.length_b   1.000
_cell.length_c   1.000
_cell.angle_alpha   90.00
_cell.angle_beta   90.00
_cell.angle_gamma   90.00
#
_symmetry.space_group_name_H-M   'P 1'
#
loop_
_entity.id
_entity.type
_entity.pdbx_description
1 polymer ?
#
loop_
_entity_poly.entity_id
_entity_poly.type
_entity_poly.pdbx_seq_one_letter_code
_entity_poly.pdbx_strand_id
1 'polypeptide(L)'
;MNNSNSDTQRCSLPTLTDKHIQIEDEWRERVKDIPAELSQLAIVKGAPFTTSIGLLRAVAQFSRENNIDEWVATTDNKVIRLLNGYYYFGLPKIGPPVKYLGSDSTPVLINIEQSIQNAESEKSSALMARFLRGEDVEGFEWYTGV
;
A
#
# COMPACT_ATOMS: atom_id res chain seq x y z
N MET A 1 -18.62 -5.95 -38.95
CA MET A 1 -19.12 -4.67 -38.40
C MET A 1 -19.85 -5.03 -37.11
N ASN A 2 -19.43 -4.69 -35.90
CA ASN A 2 -18.49 -3.68 -35.41
C ASN A 2 -17.67 -4.23 -34.24
N ASN A 3 -16.38 -3.90 -34.23
CA ASN A 3 -15.52 -3.89 -33.04
C ASN A 3 -16.14 -2.95 -32.01
N SER A 4 -16.58 -3.47 -30.86
CA SER A 4 -16.66 -2.67 -29.65
C SER A 4 -15.35 -2.87 -28.90
N ASN A 5 -14.36 -2.03 -29.22
CA ASN A 5 -13.24 -1.73 -28.35
C ASN A 5 -13.82 -1.23 -27.01
N SER A 6 -13.98 -2.13 -26.04
CA SER A 6 -13.96 -1.75 -24.65
C SER A 6 -12.49 -1.66 -24.23
N ASP A 7 -11.77 -0.69 -24.80
CA ASP A 7 -10.59 -0.15 -24.13
C ASP A 7 -11.14 0.54 -22.88
N THR A 8 -11.33 -0.26 -21.81
CA THR A 8 -11.38 0.26 -20.45
C THR A 8 -10.22 1.22 -20.33
N GLN A 9 -10.53 2.50 -20.26
CA GLN A 9 -9.60 3.59 -20.10
C GLN A 9 -8.71 3.24 -18.90
N ARG A 10 -7.55 2.63 -19.14
CA ARG A 10 -6.61 2.25 -18.09
C ARG A 10 -6.14 3.55 -17.49
N CYS A 11 -6.67 3.87 -16.31
CA CYS A 11 -6.16 4.99 -15.54
C CYS A 11 -4.68 4.67 -15.28
N SER A 12 -3.80 5.48 -15.86
CA SER A 12 -2.36 5.33 -15.66
C SER A 12 -2.04 5.53 -14.17
N LEU A 13 -1.24 4.64 -13.60
CA LEU A 13 -0.80 4.74 -12.20
C LEU A 13 0.20 5.90 -12.06
N PRO A 14 -0.10 6.98 -11.30
CA PRO A 14 0.81 8.11 -11.11
C PRO A 14 2.25 7.73 -10.75
N THR A 15 2.47 6.76 -9.86
CA THR A 15 3.80 6.28 -9.48
C THR A 15 4.63 5.78 -10.67
N LEU A 16 3.97 5.29 -11.74
CA LEU A 16 4.64 4.76 -12.93
C LEU A 16 4.65 5.73 -14.11
N THR A 17 3.88 6.83 -14.06
CA THR A 17 3.65 7.70 -15.22
C THR A 17 3.97 9.17 -14.98
N ASP A 18 4.04 9.62 -13.72
CA ASP A 18 4.50 10.98 -13.42
C ASP A 18 6.00 11.09 -13.75
N LYS A 19 6.34 12.04 -14.63
CA LYS A 19 7.71 12.32 -15.09
C LYS A 19 8.68 12.70 -13.96
N HIS A 20 8.17 13.13 -12.81
CA HIS A 20 8.97 13.50 -11.65
C HIS A 20 9.32 12.29 -10.78
N ILE A 21 8.59 11.19 -10.92
CA ILE A 21 8.81 9.95 -10.18
C ILE A 21 9.71 9.04 -11.03
N GLN A 22 10.89 8.73 -10.52
CA GLN A 22 11.84 7.85 -11.19
C GLN A 22 11.76 6.47 -10.57
N ILE A 23 11.64 5.44 -11.42
CA ILE A 23 11.79 4.04 -11.03
C ILE A 23 13.20 3.59 -11.41
N GLU A 24 13.92 2.99 -10.47
CA GLU A 24 15.26 2.42 -10.68
C GLU A 24 15.19 1.28 -11.70
N ASP A 25 16.22 1.13 -12.54
CA ASP A 25 16.17 0.26 -13.72
C ASP A 25 15.90 -1.22 -13.37
N GLU A 26 16.43 -1.69 -12.24
CA GLU A 26 16.19 -3.05 -11.73
C GLU A 26 14.71 -3.33 -11.40
N TRP A 27 13.92 -2.30 -11.12
CA TRP A 27 12.50 -2.41 -10.77
C TRP A 27 11.56 -2.24 -11.96
N ARG A 28 11.99 -1.60 -13.05
CA ARG A 28 11.11 -1.22 -14.18
C ARG A 28 10.32 -2.39 -14.73
N GLU A 29 10.99 -3.50 -15.04
CA GLU A 29 10.33 -4.70 -15.58
C GLU A 29 9.39 -5.35 -14.57
N ARG A 30 9.69 -5.24 -13.28
CA ARG A 30 8.91 -5.85 -12.20
C ARG A 30 7.60 -5.13 -11.93
N VAL A 31 7.60 -3.80 -12.09
CA VAL A 31 6.46 -2.95 -11.72
C VAL A 31 5.57 -2.55 -12.90
N LYS A 32 5.99 -2.81 -14.14
CA LYS A 32 5.26 -2.38 -15.35
C LYS A 32 3.82 -2.91 -15.46
N ASP A 33 3.59 -4.12 -14.93
CA ASP A 33 2.31 -4.82 -15.04
C ASP A 33 1.51 -4.80 -13.72
N ILE A 34 1.95 -4.00 -12.74
CA ILE A 34 1.23 -3.89 -11.47
C ILE A 34 -0.14 -3.25 -11.71
N PRO A 35 -1.24 -3.88 -11.26
CA PRO A 35 -2.59 -3.46 -11.62
C PRO A 35 -3.13 -2.31 -10.76
N ALA A 36 -2.48 -1.99 -9.64
CA ALA A 36 -3.04 -1.09 -8.63
C ALA A 36 -2.00 -0.12 -8.04
N GLU A 37 -2.48 1.06 -7.66
CA GLU A 37 -1.73 2.05 -6.90
C GLU A 37 -2.46 2.40 -5.61
N LEU A 38 -1.72 2.43 -4.49
CA LEU A 38 -2.26 2.87 -3.22
C LEU A 38 -1.94 4.36 -3.07
N SER A 39 -2.93 5.20 -3.37
CA SER A 39 -2.80 6.65 -3.35
C SER A 39 -3.88 7.33 -2.51
N GLN A 40 -3.62 8.57 -2.13
CA GLN A 40 -4.57 9.46 -1.44
C GLN A 40 -5.15 8.90 -0.13
N LEU A 41 -4.43 8.00 0.54
CA LEU A 41 -4.81 7.53 1.87
C LEU A 41 -4.59 8.67 2.87
N ALA A 42 -5.68 9.30 3.29
CA ALA A 42 -5.69 10.46 4.15
C ALA A 42 -6.54 10.22 5.39
N ILE A 43 -6.12 10.81 6.50
CA ILE A 43 -6.83 10.72 7.78
C ILE A 43 -7.00 12.15 8.31
N VAL A 44 -8.18 12.48 8.82
CA VAL A 44 -8.44 13.79 9.42
C VAL A 44 -7.56 14.02 10.64
N LYS A 45 -7.10 15.25 10.84
CA LYS A 45 -6.30 15.62 12.01
C LYS A 45 -7.07 15.31 13.29
N GLY A 46 -6.42 14.61 14.22
CA GLY A 46 -7.03 14.21 15.50
C GLY A 46 -7.85 12.93 15.45
N ALA A 47 -7.93 12.25 14.30
CA ALA A 47 -8.48 10.91 14.25
C ALA A 47 -7.67 9.97 15.16
N PRO A 48 -8.32 8.93 15.73
CA PRO A 48 -7.62 7.88 16.46
C PRO A 48 -6.49 7.31 15.63
N PHE A 49 -5.31 7.10 16.24
CA PHE A 49 -4.14 6.50 15.59
C PHE A 49 -4.49 5.20 14.85
N THR A 50 -5.40 4.44 15.44
CA THR A 50 -5.86 3.15 14.98
C THR A 50 -6.73 3.18 13.71
N THR A 51 -7.22 4.36 13.31
CA THR A 51 -7.90 4.58 12.02
C THR A 51 -7.01 4.12 10.85
N SER A 52 -5.70 4.38 10.94
CA SER A 52 -4.74 3.95 9.93
C SER A 52 -4.69 2.42 9.78
N ILE A 53 -4.80 1.69 10.88
CA ILE A 53 -4.78 0.24 10.89
C ILE A 53 -6.07 -0.32 10.27
N GLY A 54 -7.22 0.30 10.57
CA GLY A 54 -8.49 -0.03 9.91
C GLY A 54 -8.44 0.16 8.39
N LEU A 55 -7.85 1.28 7.92
CA LEU A 55 -7.66 1.52 6.49
C LEU A 55 -6.73 0.49 5.85
N LEU A 56 -5.63 0.11 6.52
CA LEU A 56 -4.75 -0.95 6.04
C LEU A 56 -5.47 -2.30 5.95
N ARG A 57 -6.37 -2.62 6.91
CA ARG A 57 -7.20 -3.84 6.85
C ARG A 57 -8.13 -3.80 5.65
N ALA A 58 -8.79 -2.67 5.41
CA ALA A 58 -9.67 -2.51 4.25
C ALA A 58 -8.91 -2.69 2.93
N VAL A 59 -7.70 -2.12 2.81
CA VAL A 59 -6.83 -2.33 1.64
C VAL A 59 -6.47 -3.80 1.47
N ALA A 60 -6.09 -4.49 2.56
CA ALA A 60 -5.72 -5.90 2.51
C ALA A 60 -6.92 -6.80 2.15
N GLN A 61 -8.10 -6.53 2.70
CA GLN A 61 -9.33 -7.25 2.36
C GLN A 61 -9.74 -7.02 0.90
N PHE A 62 -9.78 -5.76 0.46
CA PHE A 62 -10.07 -5.41 -0.94
C PHE A 62 -9.09 -6.10 -1.91
N SER A 63 -7.80 -6.11 -1.55
CA SER A 63 -6.76 -6.79 -2.34
C SER A 63 -7.07 -8.27 -2.53
N ARG A 64 -7.40 -8.99 -1.46
CA ARG A 64 -7.74 -10.42 -1.53
C ARG A 64 -9.02 -10.68 -2.30
N GLU A 65 -10.07 -9.90 -2.07
CA GLU A 65 -11.36 -10.04 -2.76
C GLU A 65 -11.24 -9.83 -4.28
N ASN A 66 -10.26 -9.04 -4.71
CA ASN A 66 -10.03 -8.72 -6.12
C ASN A 66 -8.81 -9.41 -6.74
N ASN A 67 -8.16 -10.35 -6.02
CA ASN A 67 -6.94 -11.03 -6.46
C ASN A 67 -5.80 -10.06 -6.87
N ILE A 68 -5.61 -9.01 -6.08
CA ILE A 68 -4.53 -8.02 -6.25
C ILE A 68 -3.47 -8.29 -5.18
N ASP A 69 -2.37 -8.92 -5.58
CA ASP A 69 -1.28 -9.21 -4.63
C ASP A 69 -0.39 -8.00 -4.39
N GLU A 70 -0.32 -7.10 -5.39
CA GLU A 70 0.71 -6.07 -5.46
C GLU A 70 0.20 -4.71 -5.89
N TRP A 71 0.74 -3.71 -5.21
CA TRP A 71 0.44 -2.31 -5.41
C TRP A 71 1.74 -1.53 -5.52
N VAL A 72 1.73 -0.46 -6.29
CA VAL A 72 2.75 0.59 -6.18
C VAL A 72 2.23 1.74 -5.33
N ALA A 73 3.13 2.51 -4.75
CA ALA A 73 2.77 3.77 -4.11
C ALA A 73 3.94 4.75 -4.14
N THR A 74 3.65 6.05 -4.22
CA THR A 74 4.60 7.10 -3.87
C THR A 74 4.10 7.77 -2.61
N THR A 75 4.73 7.43 -1.48
CA THR A 75 4.22 7.80 -0.16
C THR A 75 5.24 8.62 0.62
N ASP A 76 4.74 9.45 1.54
CA ASP A 76 5.55 10.27 2.44
C ASP A 76 6.54 9.41 3.25
N ASN A 77 7.77 9.88 3.38
CA ASN A 77 8.84 9.17 4.06
C ASN A 77 8.52 8.90 5.55
N LYS A 78 7.68 9.71 6.19
CA LYS A 78 7.20 9.45 7.57
C LYS A 78 6.27 8.25 7.62
N VAL A 79 5.45 8.05 6.59
CA VAL A 79 4.60 6.86 6.46
C VAL A 79 5.47 5.63 6.21
N ILE A 80 6.48 5.71 5.33
CA ILE A 80 7.43 4.60 5.13
C ILE A 80 8.13 4.25 6.44
N ARG A 81 8.59 5.26 7.19
CA ARG A 81 9.22 5.05 8.49
C ARG A 81 8.28 4.35 9.48
N LEU A 82 6.99 4.67 9.47
CA LEU A 82 6.00 3.99 10.28
C LEU A 82 5.81 2.54 9.82
N LEU A 83 5.54 2.32 8.52
CA LEU A 83 5.25 0.99 7.96
C LEU A 83 6.45 0.05 8.09
N ASN A 84 7.65 0.49 7.74
CA ASN A 84 8.85 -0.36 7.80
C ASN A 84 9.50 -0.37 9.18
N GLY A 85 9.43 0.72 9.94
CA GLY A 85 10.14 0.84 11.22
C GLY A 85 9.33 0.37 12.43
N TYR A 86 8.01 0.59 12.43
CA TYR A 86 7.15 0.21 13.55
C TYR A 86 6.32 -1.05 13.25
N TYR A 87 5.87 -1.21 12.01
CA TYR A 87 5.06 -2.36 11.59
C TYR A 87 5.85 -3.42 10.82
N TYR A 88 7.12 -3.19 10.53
CA TYR A 88 8.02 -4.16 9.91
C TYR A 88 7.51 -4.71 8.55
N PHE A 89 6.80 -3.90 7.77
CA PHE A 89 6.24 -4.34 6.47
C PHE A 89 7.32 -4.68 5.43
N GLY A 90 8.52 -4.12 5.58
CA GLY A 90 9.64 -4.42 4.67
C GLY A 90 9.39 -3.95 3.24
N LEU A 91 8.69 -2.82 3.06
CA LEU A 91 8.42 -2.24 1.74
C LEU A 91 9.72 -1.84 1.06
N PRO A 92 10.08 -2.44 -0.10
CA PRO A 92 11.27 -2.03 -0.83
C PRO A 92 11.06 -0.66 -1.47
N LYS A 93 12.10 0.16 -1.41
CA LYS A 93 12.25 1.37 -2.21
C LYS A 93 12.51 0.95 -3.66
N ILE A 94 11.76 1.49 -4.62
CA ILE A 94 11.88 1.15 -6.05
C ILE A 94 12.40 2.32 -6.91
N GLY A 95 12.77 3.41 -6.26
CA GLY A 95 13.20 4.65 -6.92
C GLY A 95 13.61 5.71 -5.90
N PRO A 96 14.40 6.74 -6.31
CA PRO A 96 14.90 7.76 -5.39
C PRO A 96 13.78 8.56 -4.70
N PRO A 97 14.04 9.14 -3.51
CA PRO A 97 13.12 10.08 -2.90
C PRO A 97 12.85 11.28 -3.82
N VAL A 98 11.61 11.76 -3.81
CA VAL A 98 11.10 12.84 -4.65
C VAL A 98 10.21 13.78 -3.83
N LYS A 99 10.19 15.07 -4.17
CA LYS A 99 9.15 15.98 -3.67
C LYS A 99 7.85 15.71 -4.43
N TYR A 100 6.88 15.10 -3.77
CA TYR A 100 5.58 14.76 -4.34
C TYR A 100 4.46 15.24 -3.42
N LEU A 101 3.46 15.91 -3.99
CA LEU A 101 2.31 16.47 -3.25
C LEU A 101 2.69 17.31 -2.00
N GLY A 102 3.82 18.01 -2.07
CA GLY A 102 4.27 18.91 -1.00
C GLY A 102 5.10 18.26 0.12
N SER A 103 5.44 16.97 0.01
CA SER A 103 6.30 16.30 1.00
C SER A 103 7.42 15.46 0.37
N ASP A 104 8.41 15.09 1.19
CA ASP A 104 9.44 14.13 0.78
C ASP A 104 8.83 12.74 0.77
N SER A 105 8.71 12.18 -0.43
CA SER A 105 8.08 10.89 -0.68
C SER A 105 9.05 9.95 -1.39
N THR A 106 8.78 8.66 -1.33
CA THR A 106 9.58 7.65 -2.03
C THR A 106 8.64 6.65 -2.70
N PRO A 107 8.90 6.27 -3.98
CA PRO A 107 8.17 5.20 -4.62
C PRO A 107 8.55 3.85 -4.00
N VAL A 108 7.54 3.03 -3.71
CA VAL A 108 7.66 1.70 -3.09
C VAL A 108 6.78 0.69 -3.82
N LEU A 109 7.20 -0.57 -3.76
CA LEU A 109 6.37 -1.72 -4.09
C LEU A 109 5.76 -2.27 -2.79
N ILE A 110 4.49 -2.64 -2.83
CA ILE A 110 3.76 -3.23 -1.71
C ILE A 110 3.26 -4.59 -2.18
N ASN A 111 3.89 -5.66 -1.71
CA ASN A 111 3.32 -7.00 -1.81
C ASN A 111 2.55 -7.28 -0.51
N ILE A 112 1.23 -7.37 -0.60
CA ILE A 112 0.34 -7.33 0.56
C ILE A 112 0.62 -8.49 1.53
N GLU A 113 0.66 -9.72 1.01
CA GLU A 113 0.85 -10.90 1.85
C GLU A 113 2.28 -10.98 2.40
N GLN A 114 3.30 -10.62 1.62
CA GLN A 114 4.68 -10.56 2.12
C GLN A 114 4.82 -9.51 3.23
N SER A 115 4.20 -8.34 3.09
CA SER A 115 4.24 -7.30 4.12
C SER A 115 3.56 -7.74 5.42
N ILE A 116 2.42 -8.43 5.32
CA ILE A 116 1.73 -8.98 6.49
C ILE A 116 2.56 -10.10 7.13
N GLN A 117 3.17 -10.99 6.33
CA GLN A 117 4.06 -12.03 6.84
C GLN A 117 5.28 -11.46 7.56
N ASN A 118 5.90 -10.40 7.01
CA ASN A 118 7.02 -9.71 7.66
C ASN A 118 6.59 -9.14 9.02
N ALA A 119 5.44 -8.46 9.06
CA ALA A 119 4.88 -7.92 10.30
C ALA A 119 4.54 -9.02 11.33
N GLU A 120 4.05 -10.17 10.87
CA GLU A 120 3.69 -11.31 11.69
C GLU A 120 4.91 -11.97 12.35
N SER A 121 6.05 -11.95 11.65
CA SER A 121 7.32 -12.49 12.19
C SER A 121 7.88 -11.70 13.37
N GLU A 122 7.38 -10.48 13.58
CA GLU A 122 7.81 -9.56 14.63
C GLU A 122 6.79 -9.48 15.76
N LYS A 123 7.23 -9.79 16.99
CA LYS A 123 6.34 -9.91 18.16
C LYS A 123 5.51 -8.64 18.43
N SER A 124 6.08 -7.46 18.16
CA SER A 124 5.42 -6.16 18.37
C SER A 124 4.31 -5.86 17.36
N SER A 125 4.33 -6.48 16.19
CA SER A 125 3.37 -6.25 15.10
C SER A 125 2.47 -7.46 14.79
N ALA A 126 2.72 -8.62 15.39
CA ALA A 126 1.98 -9.85 15.13
C ALA A 126 0.44 -9.73 15.29
N LEU A 127 -0.04 -9.04 16.32
CA LEU A 127 -1.49 -8.84 16.51
C LEU A 127 -2.12 -7.99 15.40
N MET A 128 -1.40 -6.95 14.95
CA MET A 128 -1.84 -6.12 13.84
C MET A 128 -1.82 -6.93 12.53
N ALA A 129 -0.80 -7.76 12.28
CA ALA A 129 -0.75 -8.62 11.11
C ALA A 129 -1.95 -9.58 11.04
N ARG A 130 -2.27 -10.27 12.15
CA ARG A 130 -3.46 -11.13 12.28
C ARG A 130 -4.77 -10.35 12.03
N PHE A 131 -4.87 -9.15 12.58
CA PHE A 131 -5.99 -8.26 12.32
C PHE A 131 -6.13 -7.90 10.82
N LEU A 132 -5.02 -7.61 10.12
CA LEU A 132 -5.03 -7.35 8.68
C LEU A 132 -5.43 -8.58 7.85
N ARG A 133 -5.17 -9.80 8.34
CA ARG A 133 -5.67 -11.06 7.75
C ARG A 133 -7.18 -11.23 7.89
N GLY A 134 -7.81 -10.43 8.74
CA GLY A 134 -9.24 -10.49 9.00
C GLY A 134 -9.60 -11.32 10.23
N GLU A 135 -8.62 -11.71 11.06
CA GLU A 135 -8.90 -12.38 12.32
C GLU A 135 -9.53 -11.43 13.34
N ASP A 136 -10.37 -12.00 14.21
CA ASP A 136 -10.87 -11.30 15.39
C ASP A 136 -9.75 -11.29 16.45
N VAL A 137 -9.18 -10.11 16.68
CA VAL A 137 -8.09 -9.90 17.62
C VAL A 137 -8.58 -9.00 18.75
N GLU A 138 -8.38 -9.44 19.99
CA GLU A 138 -8.74 -8.67 21.18
C GLU A 138 -8.04 -7.30 21.19
N GLY A 139 -8.78 -6.22 21.51
CA GLY A 139 -8.31 -4.83 21.38
C GLY A 139 -8.42 -4.25 19.97
N PHE A 140 -8.81 -5.07 18.99
CA PHE A 140 -9.18 -4.65 17.64
C PHE A 140 -10.69 -4.80 17.35
N GLU A 141 -11.52 -5.07 18.36
CA GLU A 141 -12.95 -5.35 18.17
C GLU A 141 -13.73 -4.14 17.62
N TRP A 142 -13.24 -2.93 17.84
CA TRP A 142 -13.88 -1.69 17.35
C TRP A 142 -13.67 -1.43 15.86
N TYR A 143 -12.87 -2.26 15.17
CA TYR A 143 -12.54 -2.08 13.75
C TYR A 143 -13.23 -3.09 12.82
N THR A 144 -14.05 -4.00 13.35
CA THR A 144 -14.81 -5.00 12.57
C THR A 144 -16.17 -4.49 12.08
N GLY A 145 -16.36 -3.16 12.03
CA GLY A 145 -17.56 -2.54 11.49
C GLY A 145 -17.74 -2.83 10.00
N VAL A 146 -18.30 -4.00 9.70
CA VAL A 146 -19.05 -4.30 8.47
C VAL A 146 -20.52 -4.03 8.76
#